data_AF-H3GHY9-F1
#
_entry.id   AF-H3GHY9-F1
#
_cell.length_a   1.000
_cell.length_b   1.000
_cell.length_c   1.000
_cell.angle_alpha   90.00
_cell.angle_beta   90.00
_cell.angle_gamma   90.00
#
_symmetry.space_group_name_H-M   'P 1'
#
loop_
_entity.id
_entity.type
_entity.pdbx_description
1 polymer ?
#
loop_
_entity_poly.entity_id
_entity_poly.type
_entity_poly.pdbx_seq_one_letter_code
_entity_poly.pdbx_strand_id
1 'polypeptide(L)'
;MAFQQHLSELFESLVVLDDASVASQWTSAIRNAFYGSHAATRGSNRFLELEAKLAQTFEGFSVVNQGEFWRFAVLVVLQLAQETAPVEETEHAGADSATAKKGKKRKKKKAQPNAPLAFMVVNALRKLTEGGHRDQQRWNCHIQGQKNDILREFCVAGLQDPELVDQKLVVEIVDLFAITDIDPQTVQGAAQCLLASKKYTALIKLLTIFSSVDWSFVSTIKAMAKCKDWSAAELLAKTFGGPDNKDLGKVLVDEAIAIQDVKRVRPAGFGGMSDTSSI
;
A
#
# COMPACT_ATOMS: atom_id res chain seq x y z
N MET A 1 -14.63 19.63 -11.39
CA MET A 1 -15.72 20.25 -10.62
C MET A 1 -16.83 19.25 -10.32
N ALA A 2 -17.49 18.62 -11.30
CA ALA A 2 -18.58 17.64 -11.03
C ALA A 2 -18.25 16.51 -10.03
N PHE A 3 -17.06 15.89 -10.13
CA PHE A 3 -16.66 14.79 -9.22
C PHE A 3 -16.49 15.23 -7.75
N GLN A 4 -15.75 16.33 -7.51
CA GLN A 4 -15.48 16.80 -6.15
C GLN A 4 -16.74 17.34 -5.47
N GLN A 5 -17.59 18.01 -6.25
CA GLN A 5 -18.89 18.48 -5.80
C GLN A 5 -19.80 17.30 -5.42
N HIS A 6 -19.86 16.25 -6.25
CA HIS A 6 -20.61 15.05 -5.94
C HIS A 6 -20.13 14.34 -4.66
N LEU A 7 -18.81 14.23 -4.45
CA LEU A 7 -18.29 13.70 -3.18
C LEU A 7 -18.66 14.57 -1.98
N SER A 8 -18.74 15.89 -2.18
CA SER A 8 -19.12 16.83 -1.12
C SER A 8 -20.58 16.70 -0.75
N GLU A 9 -21.47 16.63 -1.73
CA GLU A 9 -22.91 16.38 -1.53
C GLU A 9 -23.15 15.06 -0.79
N LEU A 10 -22.40 14.00 -1.15
CA LEU A 10 -22.46 12.73 -0.44
C LEU A 10 -21.95 12.85 1.00
N PHE A 11 -20.88 13.61 1.25
CA PHE A 11 -20.37 13.80 2.61
C PHE A 11 -21.36 14.60 3.48
N GLU A 12 -22.00 15.63 2.93
CA GLU A 12 -23.05 16.38 3.61
C GLU A 12 -24.29 15.50 3.91
N SER A 13 -24.54 14.49 3.07
CA SER A 13 -25.65 13.56 3.26
C SER A 13 -25.48 12.60 4.46
N LEU A 14 -24.30 12.54 5.09
CA LEU A 14 -24.05 11.72 6.30
C LEU A 14 -24.95 12.06 7.48
N VAL A 15 -25.49 13.28 7.52
CA VAL A 15 -26.44 13.70 8.57
C VAL A 15 -27.81 13.01 8.41
N VAL A 16 -28.12 12.55 7.21
CA VAL A 16 -29.46 12.06 6.82
C VAL A 16 -29.45 10.58 6.42
N LEU A 17 -28.35 10.11 5.84
CA LEU A 17 -28.22 8.76 5.28
C LEU A 17 -27.30 7.88 6.15
N ASP A 18 -27.49 6.57 6.04
CA ASP A 18 -26.62 5.57 6.68
C ASP A 18 -25.19 5.63 6.13
N ASP A 19 -24.21 5.61 7.04
CA ASP A 19 -22.79 5.75 6.70
C ASP A 19 -22.30 4.70 5.70
N ALA A 20 -22.79 3.45 5.77
CA ALA A 20 -22.36 2.39 4.88
C ALA A 20 -22.88 2.61 3.45
N SER A 21 -24.11 3.12 3.32
CA SER A 21 -24.70 3.51 2.04
C SER A 21 -23.94 4.68 1.41
N VAL A 22 -23.61 5.71 2.17
CA VAL A 22 -22.83 6.86 1.67
C VAL A 22 -21.41 6.42 1.29
N ALA A 23 -20.77 5.57 2.08
CA ALA A 23 -19.45 5.01 1.76
C ALA A 23 -19.48 4.20 0.46
N SER A 24 -20.55 3.44 0.21
CA SER A 24 -20.74 2.68 -1.03
C SER A 24 -20.88 3.59 -2.24
N GLN A 25 -21.64 4.68 -2.09
CA GLN A 25 -21.79 5.70 -3.14
C GLN A 25 -20.47 6.42 -3.43
N TRP A 26 -19.68 6.76 -2.40
CA TRP A 26 -18.33 7.31 -2.56
C TRP A 26 -17.41 6.34 -3.30
N THR A 27 -17.39 5.08 -2.88
CA THR A 27 -16.60 4.02 -3.50
C THR A 27 -16.98 3.86 -4.98
N SER A 28 -18.28 3.84 -5.30
CA SER A 28 -18.79 3.81 -6.68
C SER A 28 -18.39 5.05 -7.47
N ALA A 29 -18.47 6.25 -6.88
CA ALA A 29 -18.05 7.49 -7.52
C ALA A 29 -16.56 7.49 -7.86
N ILE A 30 -15.70 7.06 -6.93
CA ILE A 30 -14.25 6.90 -7.13
C ILE A 30 -13.97 5.88 -8.24
N ARG A 31 -14.67 4.74 -8.20
CA ARG A 31 -14.57 3.67 -9.21
C ARG A 31 -14.99 4.17 -10.58
N ASN A 32 -16.09 4.90 -10.70
CA ASN A 32 -16.55 5.48 -11.97
C ASN A 32 -15.58 6.56 -12.47
N ALA A 33 -15.03 7.38 -11.57
CA ALA A 33 -14.01 8.36 -11.91
C ALA A 33 -12.69 7.71 -12.38
N PHE A 34 -12.38 6.47 -11.97
CA PHE A 34 -11.17 5.73 -12.33
C PHE A 34 -11.32 4.60 -13.38
N TYR A 35 -12.51 4.08 -13.62
CA TYR A 35 -12.75 3.05 -14.63
C TYR A 35 -13.84 3.40 -15.65
N GLY A 36 -14.62 4.46 -15.41
CA GLY A 36 -15.74 4.84 -16.27
C GLY A 36 -15.37 5.13 -17.73
N SER A 37 -16.32 4.90 -18.63
CA SER A 37 -16.19 5.01 -20.08
C SER A 37 -15.79 6.41 -20.57
N HIS A 38 -16.07 7.46 -19.80
CA HIS A 38 -15.66 8.85 -20.09
C HIS A 38 -14.16 9.11 -19.88
N ALA A 39 -13.41 8.09 -19.48
CA ALA A 39 -12.02 8.24 -19.13
C ALA A 39 -11.06 7.41 -19.98
N ALA A 40 -11.57 6.81 -21.05
CA ALA A 40 -10.77 6.26 -22.14
C ALA A 40 -9.96 7.34 -22.90
N THR A 41 -10.19 8.63 -22.63
CA THR A 41 -9.61 9.77 -23.36
C THR A 41 -8.44 10.47 -22.67
N ARG A 42 -8.04 10.09 -21.45
CA ARG A 42 -6.95 10.79 -20.71
C ARG A 42 -5.82 9.83 -20.33
N GLY A 43 -4.60 10.19 -20.75
CA GLY A 43 -3.40 9.36 -20.76
C GLY A 43 -2.80 8.97 -19.41
N SER A 44 -1.51 8.62 -19.43
CA SER A 44 -0.74 7.88 -18.41
C SER A 44 -0.72 8.42 -16.98
N ASN A 45 -1.29 9.59 -16.69
CA ASN A 45 -1.22 10.27 -15.39
C ASN A 45 -2.51 10.23 -14.56
N ARG A 46 -3.52 9.47 -15.00
CA ARG A 46 -4.84 9.42 -14.36
C ARG A 46 -4.82 9.10 -12.86
N PHE A 47 -3.92 8.20 -12.44
CA PHE A 47 -3.77 7.83 -11.03
C PHE A 47 -3.38 9.06 -10.20
N LEU A 48 -2.32 9.77 -10.59
CA LEU A 48 -1.83 10.95 -9.90
C LEU A 48 -2.85 12.11 -9.95
N GLU A 49 -3.54 12.29 -11.07
CA GLU A 49 -4.58 13.31 -11.20
C GLU A 49 -5.76 13.06 -10.25
N LEU A 50 -6.22 11.82 -10.14
CA LEU A 50 -7.33 11.49 -9.25
C LEU A 50 -6.88 11.53 -7.78
N GLU A 51 -5.68 11.05 -7.48
CA GLU A 51 -5.07 11.16 -6.15
C GLU A 51 -4.97 12.63 -5.70
N ALA A 52 -4.51 13.53 -6.57
CA ALA A 52 -4.41 14.95 -6.27
C ALA A 52 -5.79 15.58 -6.02
N LYS A 53 -6.80 15.24 -6.83
CA LYS A 53 -8.18 15.72 -6.64
C LYS A 53 -8.77 15.20 -5.33
N LEU A 54 -8.56 13.93 -5.01
CA LEU A 54 -9.01 13.34 -3.75
C LEU A 54 -8.36 14.05 -2.56
N ALA A 55 -7.03 14.24 -2.59
CA ALA A 55 -6.31 14.94 -1.53
C ALA A 55 -6.87 16.37 -1.31
N GLN A 56 -7.09 17.14 -2.38
CA GLN A 56 -7.70 18.47 -2.29
C GLN A 56 -9.13 18.44 -1.71
N THR A 57 -9.91 17.44 -2.10
CA THR A 57 -11.31 17.32 -1.64
C THR A 57 -11.36 16.93 -0.16
N PHE A 58 -10.54 15.95 0.22
CA PHE A 58 -10.40 15.51 1.59
C PHE A 58 -9.87 16.62 2.49
N GLU A 59 -8.96 17.46 2.00
CA GLU A 59 -8.52 18.66 2.72
C GLU A 59 -9.70 19.56 3.06
N GLY A 60 -10.59 19.83 2.10
CA GLY A 60 -11.84 20.57 2.33
C GLY A 60 -12.74 19.95 3.40
N PHE A 61 -13.03 18.64 3.32
CA PHE A 61 -13.86 17.94 4.32
C PHE A 61 -13.24 17.96 5.71
N SER A 62 -11.93 17.78 5.76
CA SER A 62 -11.17 17.78 6.99
C SER A 62 -11.10 19.17 7.65
N VAL A 63 -11.47 20.26 6.98
CA VAL A 63 -11.58 21.58 7.64
C VAL A 63 -12.94 21.73 8.33
N VAL A 64 -14.00 21.14 7.76
CA VAL A 64 -15.39 21.32 8.21
C VAL A 64 -15.73 20.41 9.40
N ASN A 65 -15.43 19.11 9.32
CA ASN A 65 -15.70 18.16 10.40
C ASN A 65 -14.65 17.04 10.47
N GLN A 66 -13.58 17.28 11.23
CA GLN A 66 -12.39 16.43 11.26
C GLN A 66 -12.66 15.02 11.78
N GLY A 67 -13.37 14.90 12.91
CA GLY A 67 -13.60 13.61 13.56
C GLY A 67 -14.49 12.70 12.72
N GLU A 68 -15.59 13.24 12.20
CA GLU A 68 -16.51 12.51 11.33
C GLU A 68 -15.87 12.14 10.00
N PHE A 69 -15.06 13.04 9.43
CA PHE A 69 -14.32 12.75 8.21
C PHE A 69 -13.43 11.52 8.35
N TRP A 70 -12.59 11.44 9.38
CA TRP A 70 -11.68 10.29 9.54
C TRP A 70 -12.42 8.99 9.81
N ARG A 71 -13.51 9.03 10.60
CA ARG A 71 -14.37 7.87 10.83
C ARG A 71 -14.99 7.37 9.52
N PHE A 72 -15.49 8.28 8.69
CA PHE A 72 -16.08 7.96 7.40
C PHE A 72 -15.04 7.49 6.37
N ALA A 73 -13.86 8.11 6.34
CA ALA A 73 -12.76 7.73 5.46
C ALA A 73 -12.31 6.28 5.70
N VAL A 74 -12.31 5.81 6.94
CA VAL A 74 -12.07 4.39 7.27
C VAL A 74 -13.06 3.48 6.56
N LEU A 75 -14.36 3.78 6.59
CA LEU A 75 -15.39 2.95 5.93
C LEU A 75 -15.14 2.84 4.42
N VAL A 76 -14.77 3.94 3.78
CA VAL A 76 -14.47 3.99 2.35
C VAL A 76 -13.22 3.16 2.02
N VAL A 77 -12.16 3.30 2.83
CA VAL A 77 -10.93 2.49 2.66
C VAL A 77 -11.23 1.01 2.81
N LEU A 78 -12.00 0.62 3.83
CA LEU A 78 -12.36 -0.77 4.08
C LEU A 78 -13.19 -1.36 2.94
N GLN A 79 -14.19 -0.63 2.44
CA GLN A 79 -14.99 -1.08 1.30
C GLN A 79 -14.12 -1.29 0.05
N LEU A 80 -13.28 -0.30 -0.30
CA LEU A 80 -12.38 -0.42 -1.45
C LEU A 80 -11.38 -1.56 -1.32
N ALA A 81 -10.92 -1.84 -0.10
CA ALA A 81 -9.94 -2.90 0.17
C ALA A 81 -10.55 -4.31 0.18
N GLN A 82 -11.85 -4.43 0.50
CA GLN A 82 -12.58 -5.70 0.58
C GLN A 82 -13.30 -6.09 -0.71
N GLU A 83 -13.66 -5.12 -1.55
CA GLU A 83 -14.50 -5.38 -2.73
C GLU A 83 -13.81 -6.34 -3.70
N THR A 84 -14.22 -7.61 -3.63
CA THR A 84 -14.00 -8.58 -4.70
C THR A 84 -14.83 -8.12 -5.88
N ALA A 85 -14.29 -8.25 -7.11
CA ALA A 85 -14.92 -7.76 -8.33
C ALA A 85 -16.43 -8.04 -8.34
N PRO A 86 -17.25 -7.10 -8.86
CA PRO A 86 -18.67 -7.39 -9.02
C PRO A 86 -18.79 -8.75 -9.70
N VAL A 87 -19.53 -9.65 -9.05
CA VAL A 87 -20.10 -10.81 -9.74
C VAL A 87 -20.84 -10.22 -10.91
N GLU A 88 -20.42 -10.54 -12.13
CA GLU A 88 -21.11 -10.13 -13.34
C GLU A 88 -22.58 -10.54 -13.20
N GLU A 89 -23.44 -9.56 -12.90
CA GLU A 89 -24.88 -9.72 -13.02
C GLU A 89 -25.21 -9.80 -14.51
N THR A 90 -25.41 -11.05 -14.94
CA THR A 90 -26.40 -11.52 -15.93
C THR A 90 -26.53 -10.81 -17.29
N GLU A 91 -26.25 -11.63 -18.32
CA GLU A 91 -27.09 -11.83 -19.51
C GLU A 91 -27.42 -10.62 -20.39
N HIS A 92 -26.70 -10.52 -21.50
CA HIS A 92 -27.36 -10.26 -22.77
C HIS A 92 -27.22 -11.47 -23.70
N ALA A 93 -28.36 -12.12 -23.89
CA ALA A 93 -28.64 -13.07 -24.93
C ALA A 93 -28.27 -12.50 -26.32
N GLY A 94 -27.58 -13.31 -27.10
CA GLY A 94 -27.25 -13.04 -28.49
C GLY A 94 -26.61 -14.29 -29.09
N ALA A 95 -27.47 -15.20 -29.57
CA ALA A 95 -27.06 -16.31 -30.41
C ALA A 95 -26.40 -15.77 -31.69
N ASP A 96 -25.15 -16.17 -31.96
CA ASP A 96 -24.84 -17.10 -33.05
C ASP A 96 -23.35 -17.14 -33.41
N SER A 97 -22.99 -18.32 -33.90
CA SER A 97 -21.77 -18.71 -34.62
C SER A 97 -20.59 -19.27 -33.82
N ALA A 98 -20.28 -20.49 -34.23
CA ALA A 98 -19.20 -21.34 -33.78
C ALA A 98 -17.82 -20.79 -34.16
N THR A 99 -16.82 -21.00 -33.30
CA THR A 99 -15.53 -21.62 -33.67
C THR A 99 -14.63 -21.77 -32.44
N ALA A 100 -13.86 -22.86 -32.45
CA ALA A 100 -13.02 -23.36 -31.37
C ALA A 100 -11.98 -22.36 -30.83
N LYS A 101 -11.65 -22.52 -29.54
CA LYS A 101 -10.26 -22.70 -29.05
C LYS A 101 -10.25 -23.11 -27.57
N LYS A 102 -9.61 -24.24 -27.27
CA LYS A 102 -9.31 -24.71 -25.91
C LYS A 102 -8.62 -23.60 -25.13
N GLY A 103 -9.37 -22.96 -24.24
CA GLY A 103 -8.89 -21.93 -23.34
C GLY A 103 -7.87 -22.50 -22.37
N LYS A 104 -6.62 -22.04 -22.51
CA LYS A 104 -5.58 -22.09 -21.48
C LYS A 104 -6.25 -21.73 -20.14
N LYS A 105 -6.23 -22.60 -19.13
CA LYS A 105 -6.64 -22.26 -17.75
C LYS A 105 -5.75 -21.09 -17.31
N ARG A 106 -6.21 -19.85 -17.56
CA ARG A 106 -5.66 -18.65 -16.93
C ARG A 106 -5.88 -18.91 -15.44
N LYS A 107 -4.79 -19.17 -14.70
CA LYS A 107 -4.82 -19.04 -13.24
C LYS A 107 -5.49 -17.70 -12.99
N LYS A 108 -6.73 -17.70 -12.47
CA LYS A 108 -7.39 -16.50 -11.97
C LYS A 108 -6.45 -16.00 -10.88
N LYS A 109 -5.54 -15.08 -11.22
CA LYS A 109 -5.06 -14.13 -10.22
C LYS A 109 -6.36 -13.47 -9.79
N LYS A 110 -6.82 -13.77 -8.58
CA LYS A 110 -7.87 -13.02 -7.91
C LYS A 110 -7.28 -11.63 -7.67
N ALA A 111 -7.17 -10.85 -8.75
CA ALA A 111 -6.77 -9.47 -8.66
C ALA A 111 -7.92 -8.80 -7.93
N GLN A 112 -7.67 -8.32 -6.71
CA GLN A 112 -8.57 -7.40 -6.05
C GLN A 112 -8.66 -6.16 -6.96
N PRO A 113 -9.76 -5.96 -7.70
CA PRO A 113 -9.81 -4.95 -8.75
C PRO A 113 -9.73 -3.53 -8.18
N ASN A 114 -10.08 -3.38 -6.90
CA ASN A 114 -10.13 -2.09 -6.22
C ASN A 114 -8.93 -1.83 -5.30
N ALA A 115 -7.98 -2.77 -5.18
CA ALA A 115 -6.74 -2.52 -4.43
C ALA A 115 -6.00 -1.25 -4.92
N PRO A 116 -5.85 -0.98 -6.24
CA PRO A 116 -5.27 0.28 -6.71
C PRO A 116 -6.05 1.53 -6.26
N LEU A 117 -7.38 1.45 -6.16
CA LEU A 117 -8.21 2.56 -5.68
C LEU A 117 -8.05 2.76 -4.18
N ALA A 118 -8.01 1.69 -3.40
CA ALA A 118 -7.74 1.76 -1.97
C ALA A 118 -6.36 2.39 -1.69
N PHE A 119 -5.32 1.99 -2.43
CA PHE A 119 -4.00 2.63 -2.36
C PHE A 119 -4.07 4.13 -2.68
N MET A 120 -4.83 4.51 -3.71
CA MET A 120 -4.99 5.91 -4.08
C MET A 120 -5.65 6.72 -2.96
N VAL A 121 -6.70 6.18 -2.34
CA VAL A 121 -7.39 6.83 -1.21
C VAL A 121 -6.44 6.92 -0.01
N VAL A 122 -5.72 5.85 0.34
CA VAL A 122 -4.72 5.86 1.42
C VAL A 122 -3.62 6.89 1.16
N ASN A 123 -3.10 7.00 -0.06
CA ASN A 123 -2.12 8.03 -0.41
C ASN A 123 -2.68 9.45 -0.31
N ALA A 124 -3.92 9.66 -0.75
CA ALA A 124 -4.60 10.95 -0.62
C ALA A 124 -4.82 11.34 0.85
N LEU A 125 -5.20 10.39 1.71
CA LEU A 125 -5.32 10.60 3.16
C LEU A 125 -3.97 10.87 3.82
N ARG A 126 -2.91 10.19 3.39
CA ARG A 126 -1.55 10.38 3.91
C ARG A 126 -1.04 11.81 3.70
N LYS A 127 -1.38 12.45 2.57
CA LYS A 127 -1.06 13.87 2.33
C LYS A 127 -1.71 14.82 3.35
N LEU A 128 -2.77 14.40 4.03
CA LEU A 128 -3.41 15.17 5.11
C LEU A 128 -2.73 14.99 6.46
N THR A 129 -1.85 14.01 6.63
CA THR A 129 -1.11 13.77 7.88
C THR A 129 0.37 14.14 7.78
N GLU A 130 0.86 14.40 6.57
CA GLU A 130 2.21 14.86 6.26
C GLU A 130 2.32 16.40 6.28
N GLY A 131 3.31 16.94 6.99
CA GLY A 131 3.60 18.39 7.09
C GLY A 131 3.45 18.98 8.49
N GLY A 132 4.22 20.04 8.79
CA GLY A 132 4.41 20.60 10.14
C GLY A 132 3.23 21.35 10.76
N HIS A 133 2.09 21.46 10.07
CA HIS A 133 0.88 22.12 10.58
C HIS A 133 -0.35 21.19 10.56
N ARG A 134 -0.14 19.87 10.48
CA ARG A 134 -1.21 18.86 10.34
C ARG A 134 -1.37 17.96 11.57
N ASP A 135 -0.88 18.38 12.73
CA ASP A 135 -0.89 17.58 13.95
C ASP A 135 -2.29 17.13 14.37
N GLN A 136 -3.28 18.01 14.22
CA GLN A 136 -4.68 17.68 14.52
C GLN A 136 -5.25 16.62 13.57
N GLN A 137 -4.91 16.67 12.27
CA GLN A 137 -5.32 15.64 11.31
C GLN A 137 -4.66 14.30 11.63
N ARG A 138 -3.37 14.33 11.95
CA ARG A 138 -2.62 13.15 12.37
C ARG A 138 -3.22 12.54 13.64
N TRP A 139 -3.57 13.37 14.62
CA TRP A 139 -4.21 12.92 15.86
C TRP A 139 -5.56 12.25 15.58
N ASN A 140 -6.44 12.89 14.80
CA ASN A 140 -7.75 12.31 14.46
C ASN A 140 -7.64 11.00 13.67
N CYS A 141 -6.65 10.92 12.78
CA CYS A 141 -6.30 9.69 12.07
C CYS A 141 -5.88 8.58 13.05
N HIS A 142 -4.91 8.85 13.94
CA HIS A 142 -4.43 7.84 14.90
C HIS A 142 -5.51 7.40 15.90
N ILE A 143 -6.44 8.29 16.27
CA ILE A 143 -7.60 7.91 17.10
C ILE A 143 -8.43 6.81 16.43
N GLN A 144 -8.57 6.82 15.10
CA GLN A 144 -9.22 5.71 14.40
C GLN A 144 -8.42 4.42 14.51
N GLY A 145 -7.09 4.46 14.35
CA GLY A 145 -6.26 3.25 14.55
C GLY A 145 -6.34 2.67 15.96
N GLN A 146 -6.55 3.52 16.97
CA GLN A 146 -6.66 3.12 18.37
C GLN A 146 -8.05 2.62 18.76
N LYS A 147 -9.13 3.24 18.24
CA LYS A 147 -10.50 3.03 18.74
C LYS A 147 -11.44 2.34 17.76
N ASN A 148 -11.06 2.16 16.50
CA ASN A 148 -11.92 1.56 15.49
C ASN A 148 -11.68 0.05 15.39
N ASP A 149 -12.48 -0.74 16.11
CA ASP A 149 -12.31 -2.19 16.17
C ASP A 149 -12.41 -2.86 14.79
N ILE A 150 -13.31 -2.39 13.93
CA ILE A 150 -13.49 -2.92 12.57
C ILE A 150 -12.21 -2.73 11.74
N LEU A 151 -11.58 -1.56 11.81
CA LEU A 151 -10.31 -1.27 11.13
C LEU A 151 -9.19 -2.18 11.65
N ARG A 152 -9.14 -2.38 12.97
CA ARG A 152 -8.12 -3.21 13.63
C ARG A 152 -8.28 -4.68 13.28
N GLU A 153 -9.48 -5.21 13.40
CA GLU A 153 -9.84 -6.58 12.98
C GLU A 153 -9.50 -6.83 11.52
N PHE A 154 -9.83 -5.87 10.64
CA PHE A 154 -9.47 -5.92 9.23
C PHE A 154 -7.95 -6.00 9.02
N CYS A 155 -7.17 -5.18 9.73
CA CYS A 155 -5.72 -5.18 9.61
C CYS A 155 -5.12 -6.49 10.12
N VAL A 156 -5.59 -7.02 11.26
CA VAL A 156 -5.14 -8.30 11.80
C VAL A 156 -5.44 -9.43 10.81
N ALA A 157 -6.68 -9.53 10.34
CA ALA A 157 -7.08 -10.55 9.37
C ALA A 157 -6.27 -10.46 8.06
N GLY A 158 -6.07 -9.25 7.55
CA GLY A 158 -5.31 -9.01 6.32
C GLY A 158 -3.80 -9.27 6.45
N LEU A 159 -3.23 -9.14 7.66
CA LEU A 159 -1.86 -9.58 7.93
C LEU A 159 -1.75 -11.10 8.04
N GLN A 160 -2.74 -11.76 8.65
CA GLN A 160 -2.77 -13.22 8.83
C GLN A 160 -2.99 -13.96 7.51
N ASP A 161 -3.87 -13.48 6.64
CA ASP A 161 -4.22 -14.15 5.39
C ASP A 161 -4.00 -13.26 4.15
N PRO A 162 -2.94 -13.51 3.35
CA PRO A 162 -2.68 -12.78 2.12
C PRO A 162 -3.73 -12.99 1.01
N GLU A 163 -4.63 -13.96 1.14
CA GLU A 163 -5.71 -14.21 0.18
C GLU A 163 -6.96 -13.37 0.46
N LEU A 164 -7.12 -12.84 1.67
CA LEU A 164 -8.23 -11.96 2.02
C LEU A 164 -8.04 -10.56 1.44
N VAL A 165 -6.84 -10.00 1.64
CA VAL A 165 -6.49 -8.64 1.24
C VAL A 165 -5.03 -8.57 0.79
N ASP A 166 -4.69 -7.71 -0.17
CA ASP A 166 -3.30 -7.43 -0.49
C ASP A 166 -2.57 -6.93 0.76
N GLN A 167 -1.71 -7.78 1.33
CA GLN A 167 -0.88 -7.43 2.48
C GLN A 167 -0.07 -6.12 2.30
N LYS A 168 0.28 -5.72 1.07
CA LYS A 168 0.92 -4.41 0.86
C LYS A 168 0.01 -3.25 1.27
N LEU A 169 -1.27 -3.34 0.93
CA LEU A 169 -2.28 -2.35 1.26
C LEU A 169 -2.50 -2.32 2.77
N VAL A 170 -2.59 -3.49 3.39
CA VAL A 170 -2.73 -3.62 4.85
C VAL A 170 -1.57 -2.93 5.57
N VAL A 171 -0.33 -3.12 5.11
CA VAL A 171 0.84 -2.41 5.66
C VAL A 171 0.71 -0.89 5.54
N GLU A 172 0.23 -0.37 4.40
CA GLU A 172 0.02 1.08 4.26
C GLU A 172 -1.08 1.61 5.18
N ILE A 173 -2.15 0.84 5.40
CA ILE A 173 -3.24 1.19 6.31
C ILE A 173 -2.73 1.19 7.75
N VAL A 174 -2.03 0.13 8.17
CA VAL A 174 -1.44 0.01 9.50
C VAL A 174 -0.48 1.17 9.80
N ASP A 175 0.34 1.56 8.82
CA ASP A 175 1.23 2.70 8.90
C ASP A 175 0.46 4.03 9.02
N LEU A 176 -0.50 4.29 8.12
CA LEU A 176 -1.28 5.53 8.09
C LEU A 176 -2.01 5.78 9.41
N PHE A 177 -2.65 4.75 9.96
CA PHE A 177 -3.45 4.83 11.18
C PHE A 177 -2.64 4.56 12.46
N ALA A 178 -1.33 4.34 12.35
CA ALA A 178 -0.43 4.04 13.48
C ALA A 178 -0.90 2.87 14.37
N ILE A 179 -1.30 1.76 13.75
CA ILE A 179 -1.78 0.56 14.46
C ILE A 179 -0.58 -0.31 14.85
N THR A 180 0.00 -0.05 16.02
CA THR A 180 1.26 -0.70 16.46
C THR A 180 1.06 -1.83 17.47
N ASP A 181 -0.15 -2.03 17.97
CA ASP A 181 -0.51 -3.00 19.00
C ASP A 181 -1.16 -4.25 18.41
N ILE A 182 -0.51 -4.82 17.39
CA ILE A 182 -0.86 -6.11 16.81
C ILE A 182 0.04 -7.18 17.43
N ASP A 183 -0.52 -8.37 17.65
CA ASP A 183 0.22 -9.53 18.16
C ASP A 183 1.53 -9.77 17.36
N PRO A 184 2.69 -9.85 18.03
CA PRO A 184 3.99 -10.02 17.36
C PRO A 184 4.08 -11.26 16.48
N GLN A 185 3.40 -12.37 16.83
CA GLN A 185 3.42 -13.60 16.02
C GLN A 185 2.71 -13.38 14.68
N THR A 186 1.57 -12.66 14.70
CA THR A 186 0.87 -12.24 13.49
C THR A 186 1.75 -11.38 12.58
N VAL A 187 2.45 -10.39 13.15
CA VAL A 187 3.36 -9.51 12.39
C VAL A 187 4.54 -10.30 11.81
N GLN A 188 5.14 -11.22 12.59
CA GLN A 188 6.22 -12.09 12.13
C GLN A 188 5.79 -13.02 11.00
N GLY A 189 4.59 -13.61 11.09
CA GLY A 189 4.00 -14.42 10.01
C GLY A 189 3.82 -13.60 8.73
N ALA A 190 3.24 -12.40 8.85
CA ALA A 190 3.07 -11.49 7.71
C ALA A 190 4.42 -11.10 7.08
N ALA A 191 5.45 -10.83 7.89
CA ALA A 191 6.79 -10.52 7.42
C ALA A 191 7.39 -11.69 6.60
N GLN A 192 7.19 -12.93 7.04
CA GLN A 192 7.61 -14.12 6.29
C GLN A 192 6.85 -14.26 4.96
N CYS A 193 5.54 -14.02 4.96
CA CYS A 193 4.73 -14.01 3.73
C CYS A 193 5.21 -12.95 2.73
N LEU A 194 5.50 -11.73 3.19
CA LEU A 194 6.02 -10.64 2.37
C LEU A 194 7.42 -10.93 1.83
N LEU A 195 8.29 -11.56 2.63
CA LEU A 195 9.62 -12.01 2.21
C LEU A 195 9.52 -13.08 1.11
N ALA A 196 8.70 -14.10 1.32
CA ALA A 196 8.51 -15.21 0.38
C ALA A 196 7.88 -14.74 -0.95
N SER A 197 6.95 -13.78 -0.88
CA SER A 197 6.30 -13.18 -2.05
C SER A 197 7.10 -12.05 -2.71
N LYS A 198 8.33 -11.78 -2.22
CA LYS A 198 9.23 -10.73 -2.73
C LYS A 198 8.63 -9.31 -2.69
N LYS A 199 7.75 -9.05 -1.72
CA LYS A 199 7.11 -7.75 -1.49
C LYS A 199 7.96 -6.89 -0.54
N TYR A 200 9.22 -6.65 -0.92
CA TYR A 200 10.25 -6.15 0.02
C TYR A 200 10.02 -4.73 0.55
N THR A 201 9.46 -3.81 -0.24
CA THR A 201 9.14 -2.45 0.25
C THR A 201 8.12 -2.49 1.39
N ALA A 202 7.06 -3.29 1.24
CA ALA A 202 6.05 -3.48 2.28
C ALA A 202 6.64 -4.21 3.49
N LEU A 203 7.53 -5.18 3.27
CA LEU A 203 8.27 -5.82 4.37
C LEU A 203 9.08 -4.80 5.18
N ILE A 204 9.92 -3.99 4.52
CA ILE A 204 10.75 -2.99 5.21
C ILE A 204 9.91 -1.98 5.98
N LYS A 205 8.77 -1.54 5.41
CA LYS A 205 7.80 -0.71 6.13
C LYS A 205 7.24 -1.42 7.36
N LEU A 206 6.78 -2.67 7.24
CA LEU A 206 6.26 -3.45 8.37
C LEU A 206 7.30 -3.58 9.50
N LEU A 207 8.56 -3.88 9.16
CA LEU A 207 9.66 -3.95 10.13
C LEU A 207 9.91 -2.60 10.82
N THR A 208 9.70 -1.50 10.12
CA THR A 208 9.87 -0.13 10.65
C THR A 208 8.76 0.23 11.63
N ILE A 209 7.50 -0.07 11.27
CA ILE A 209 6.32 0.19 12.10
C ILE A 209 6.44 -0.58 13.43
N PHE A 210 6.77 -1.87 13.35
CA PHE A 210 6.91 -2.76 14.50
C PHE A 210 8.37 -2.89 14.93
N SER A 211 9.03 -1.76 15.16
CA SER A 211 10.45 -1.71 15.55
C SER A 211 10.76 -2.37 16.90
N SER A 212 9.75 -2.57 17.75
CA SER A 212 9.87 -3.25 19.05
C SER A 212 9.93 -4.78 18.94
N VAL A 213 9.65 -5.36 17.77
CA VAL A 213 9.74 -6.80 17.54
C VAL A 213 11.19 -7.18 17.25
N ASP A 214 11.67 -8.27 17.83
CA ASP A 214 13.03 -8.76 17.59
C ASP A 214 13.17 -9.34 16.17
N TRP A 215 13.68 -8.51 15.26
CA TRP A 215 13.86 -8.87 13.86
C TRP A 215 15.23 -9.50 13.59
N SER A 216 15.24 -10.63 12.87
CA SER A 216 16.48 -11.21 12.34
C SER A 216 16.87 -10.58 10.99
N PHE A 217 17.34 -9.33 11.01
CA PHE A 217 17.71 -8.61 9.78
C PHE A 217 18.78 -9.33 8.94
N VAL A 218 19.75 -9.98 9.59
CA VAL A 218 20.78 -10.80 8.94
C VAL A 218 20.15 -11.91 8.10
N SER A 219 19.19 -12.64 8.66
CA SER A 219 18.51 -13.73 7.95
C SER A 219 17.69 -13.21 6.77
N THR A 220 17.02 -12.07 6.94
CA THR A 220 16.25 -11.42 5.87
C THR A 220 17.15 -10.96 4.72
N ILE A 221 18.31 -10.35 5.00
CA ILE A 221 19.29 -9.94 3.99
C ILE A 221 19.77 -11.15 3.20
N LYS A 222 20.16 -12.24 3.88
CA LYS A 222 20.59 -13.48 3.22
C LYS A 222 19.51 -14.04 2.30
N ALA A 223 18.24 -14.00 2.72
CA ALA A 223 17.13 -14.45 1.89
C ALA A 223 16.92 -13.57 0.65
N MET A 224 17.01 -12.24 0.77
CA MET A 224 16.92 -11.31 -0.37
C MET A 224 18.08 -11.46 -1.34
N ALA A 225 19.31 -11.61 -0.82
CA ALA A 225 20.53 -11.82 -1.60
C ALA A 225 20.50 -13.14 -2.37
N LYS A 226 20.03 -14.23 -1.76
CA LYS A 226 19.77 -15.51 -2.47
C LYS A 226 18.76 -15.37 -3.60
N CYS A 227 17.78 -14.48 -3.44
CA CYS A 227 16.84 -14.12 -4.49
C CYS A 227 17.41 -13.15 -5.54
N LYS A 228 18.67 -12.73 -5.39
CA LYS A 228 19.39 -11.73 -6.19
C LYS A 228 18.74 -10.33 -6.20
N ASP A 229 17.92 -10.00 -5.20
CA ASP A 229 17.36 -8.66 -5.04
C ASP A 229 18.25 -7.82 -4.11
N TRP A 230 19.39 -7.42 -4.64
CA TRP A 230 20.37 -6.60 -3.94
C TRP A 230 19.84 -5.23 -3.57
N SER A 231 18.95 -4.66 -4.38
CA SER A 231 18.38 -3.33 -4.13
C SER A 231 17.54 -3.31 -2.85
N ALA A 232 16.72 -4.33 -2.65
CA ALA A 232 15.94 -4.49 -1.43
C ALA A 232 16.83 -4.80 -0.21
N ALA A 233 17.85 -5.64 -0.39
CA ALA A 233 18.78 -5.99 0.69
C ALA A 233 19.61 -4.77 1.14
N GLU A 234 20.10 -3.96 0.21
CA GLU A 234 20.77 -2.68 0.48
C GLU A 234 19.82 -1.68 1.15
N LEU A 235 18.57 -1.59 0.69
CA LEU A 235 17.58 -0.71 1.31
C LEU A 235 17.33 -1.10 2.77
N LEU A 236 17.14 -2.41 3.05
CA LEU A 236 16.96 -2.90 4.42
C LEU A 236 18.19 -2.58 5.28
N ALA A 237 19.40 -2.85 4.78
CA ALA A 237 20.63 -2.55 5.51
C ALA A 237 20.79 -1.05 5.77
N LYS A 238 20.39 -0.17 4.84
CA LYS A 238 20.41 1.28 5.04
C LYS A 238 19.38 1.73 6.07
N THR A 239 18.17 1.17 6.04
CA THR A 239 17.10 1.52 6.97
C THR A 239 17.44 1.14 8.42
N PHE A 240 18.07 -0.02 8.64
CA PHE A 240 18.30 -0.55 10.00
C PHE A 240 19.77 -0.58 10.44
N GLY A 241 20.71 -0.33 9.54
CA GLY A 241 22.16 -0.34 9.83
C GLY A 241 22.66 0.96 10.46
N GLY A 242 21.89 2.05 10.46
CA GLY A 242 22.35 3.34 10.98
C GLY A 242 23.63 3.87 10.32
N PRO A 243 24.09 5.07 10.70
CA PRO A 243 25.31 5.67 10.15
C PRO A 243 26.59 4.98 10.63
N ASP A 244 26.57 4.39 11.83
CA ASP A 244 27.77 3.83 12.50
C ASP A 244 27.80 2.30 12.54
N ASN A 245 26.66 1.61 12.33
CA ASN A 245 26.57 0.16 12.41
C ASN A 245 26.75 -0.49 11.02
N LYS A 246 28.02 -0.84 10.73
CA LYS A 246 28.44 -1.48 9.49
C LYS A 246 28.12 -2.97 9.41
N ASP A 247 27.51 -3.57 10.43
CA ASP A 247 27.35 -5.03 10.52
C ASP A 247 26.43 -5.58 9.42
N LEU A 248 25.30 -4.91 9.14
CA LEU A 248 24.41 -5.30 8.04
C LEU A 248 25.06 -5.08 6.66
N GLY A 249 25.88 -4.05 6.53
CA GLY A 249 26.69 -3.80 5.33
C GLY A 249 27.73 -4.89 5.10
N LYS A 250 28.36 -5.39 6.17
CA LYS A 250 29.29 -6.52 6.10
C LYS A 250 28.59 -7.80 5.67
N VAL A 251 27.39 -8.08 6.20
CA VAL A 251 26.58 -9.24 5.80
C VAL A 251 26.26 -9.20 4.30
N LEU A 252 25.98 -8.02 3.72
CA LEU A 252 25.78 -7.89 2.27
C LEU A 252 27.03 -8.26 1.47
N VAL A 253 28.20 -7.81 1.89
CA VAL A 253 29.48 -8.12 1.22
C VAL A 253 29.80 -9.61 1.33
N ASP A 254 29.67 -10.18 2.53
CA ASP A 254 29.92 -11.60 2.79
C ASP A 254 29.00 -12.49 1.93
N GLU A 255 27.73 -12.14 1.82
CA GLU A 255 26.77 -12.89 1.00
C GLU A 255 27.01 -12.68 -0.51
N ALA A 256 27.46 -11.49 -0.94
CA ALA A 256 27.86 -11.24 -2.33
C ALA A 256 29.08 -12.09 -2.72
N ILE A 257 30.05 -12.25 -1.83
CA ILE A 257 31.20 -13.16 -2.02
C ILE A 257 30.71 -14.60 -2.08
N ALA A 258 29.85 -15.02 -1.14
CA ALA A 258 29.34 -16.39 -1.06
C ALA A 258 28.55 -16.81 -2.31
N ILE A 259 27.79 -15.90 -2.91
CA ILE A 259 27.00 -16.12 -4.14
C ILE A 259 27.85 -15.87 -5.41
N GLN A 260 29.13 -15.52 -5.26
CA GLN A 260 30.07 -15.22 -6.34
C GLN A 260 29.63 -14.04 -7.24
N ASP A 261 28.89 -13.08 -6.69
CA ASP A 261 28.46 -11.86 -7.39
C ASP A 261 29.51 -10.74 -7.26
N VAL A 262 30.65 -10.95 -7.92
CA VAL A 262 31.87 -10.11 -7.80
C VAL A 262 31.64 -8.64 -8.14
N LYS A 263 30.61 -8.30 -8.93
CA LYS A 263 30.25 -6.91 -9.27
C LYS A 263 29.83 -6.09 -8.05
N ARG A 264 29.36 -6.74 -6.98
CA ARG A 264 28.81 -6.11 -5.77
C ARG A 264 29.74 -6.18 -4.55
N VAL A 265 30.89 -6.86 -4.67
CA VAL A 265 31.91 -6.96 -3.61
C VAL A 265 32.69 -5.65 -3.42
N ARG A 266 32.61 -4.71 -4.37
CA ARG A 266 33.25 -3.40 -4.20
C ARG A 266 32.36 -2.48 -3.36
N PRO A 267 32.87 -1.90 -2.27
CA PRO A 267 32.11 -0.92 -1.50
C PRO A 267 31.75 0.27 -2.39
N ALA A 268 30.49 0.68 -2.33
CA ALA A 268 30.02 1.93 -2.92
C ALA A 268 30.69 3.10 -2.17
N GLY A 269 31.84 3.55 -2.68
CA GLY A 269 32.55 4.71 -2.15
C GLY A 269 34.07 4.56 -2.23
N PHE A 270 34.64 4.66 -3.42
CA PHE A 270 35.97 5.23 -3.71
C PHE A 270 36.15 5.26 -5.23
N GLY A 271 35.37 6.13 -5.89
CA GLY A 271 35.54 6.46 -7.30
C GLY A 271 36.16 7.84 -7.40
N GLY A 272 37.49 7.90 -7.37
CA GLY A 272 38.23 9.15 -7.38
C GLY A 272 39.72 8.96 -7.18
N MET A 273 40.35 8.13 -8.00
CA MET A 273 41.78 8.26 -8.28
C MET A 273 41.95 8.01 -9.77
N SER A 274 42.08 9.13 -10.46
CA SER A 274 42.47 9.25 -11.86
C SER A 274 43.71 8.44 -12.17
N ASP A 275 43.61 7.65 -13.24
CA ASP A 275 44.74 7.22 -14.05
C ASP A 275 45.65 8.42 -14.37
N THR A 276 46.87 8.38 -13.87
CA THR A 276 48.02 9.01 -14.53
C THR A 276 49.24 8.12 -14.30
N SER A 277 49.41 7.14 -15.20
CA SER A 277 50.71 6.56 -15.49
C SER A 277 51.12 6.99 -16.89
N SER A 278 52.05 7.94 -16.93
CA SER A 278 53.17 8.05 -17.86
C SER A 278 52.90 8.22 -19.37
N ILE A 279 53.16 9.42 -19.88
CA ILE A 279 54.38 9.76 -20.66
C ILE A 279 54.92 11.10 -20.15
#